data_AF-A0A7C1V8X3-F1
#
_entry.id   AF-A0A7C1V8X3-F1
#
_cell.length_a   1.000
_cell.length_b   1.000
_cell.length_c   1.000
_cell.angle_alpha   90.00
_cell.angle_beta   90.00
_cell.angle_gamma   90.00
#
_symmetry.space_group_name_H-M   'P 1'
#
loop_
_entity.id
_entity.type
_entity.pdbx_description
1 polymer ?
#
loop_
_entity_poly.entity_id
_entity_poly.type
_entity_poly.pdbx_seq_one_letter_code
_entity_poly.pdbx_strand_id
1 'polypeptide(L)'
;MTRKRRFFLMIIIVVAVVFLLRKRIEWAFYDLQEYYNLSNSLVWDENRKLKWSDFKYDATKKYADNIYARVGISQRYHIADKIEFHSNTLFLPEKSFVTDTTDRTSLRIAQARFDLCEIYRLKLEEKVTKLRKNPSEITTDTLKRYNELYYDKFEKEWSNFMNLEYKEVDKGLGDLEARIKTELKN
;
A
#
# COMPACT_ATOMS: atom_id res chain seq x y z
N MET A 1 24.31 45.28 -21.00
CA MET A 1 24.22 43.80 -21.08
C MET A 1 23.24 43.41 -22.18
N THR A 2 23.63 42.61 -23.16
CA THR A 2 22.78 42.26 -24.32
C THR A 2 21.59 41.39 -23.91
N ARG A 3 20.46 41.46 -24.63
CA ARG A 3 19.23 40.69 -24.36
C ARG A 3 19.51 39.17 -24.27
N LYS A 4 20.41 38.66 -25.11
CA LYS A 4 20.90 37.26 -25.08
C LYS A 4 21.61 36.92 -23.77
N ARG A 5 22.44 37.83 -23.24
CA ARG A 5 23.19 37.63 -21.99
C ARG A 5 22.29 37.69 -20.75
N ARG A 6 21.22 38.53 -20.78
CA ARG A 6 20.14 38.52 -19.76
C ARG A 6 19.35 37.22 -19.75
N PHE A 7 19.01 36.70 -20.92
CA PHE A 7 18.30 35.43 -21.06
C PHE A 7 19.13 34.25 -20.54
N PHE A 8 20.42 34.17 -20.91
CA PHE A 8 21.33 33.15 -20.39
C PHE A 8 21.49 33.22 -18.86
N LEU A 9 21.63 34.42 -18.29
CA LEU A 9 21.70 34.60 -16.84
C LEU A 9 20.40 34.15 -16.14
N MET A 10 19.24 34.43 -16.73
CA MET A 10 17.96 33.95 -16.20
C MET A 10 17.91 32.42 -16.17
N ILE A 11 18.33 31.73 -17.23
CA ILE A 11 18.39 30.27 -17.28
C ILE A 11 19.30 29.73 -16.18
N ILE A 12 20.50 30.30 -16.01
CA ILE A 12 21.45 29.88 -14.97
C ILE A 12 20.83 30.04 -13.58
N ILE A 13 20.16 31.17 -13.31
CA ILE A 13 19.47 31.40 -12.03
C ILE A 13 18.36 30.38 -11.82
N VAL A 14 17.52 30.11 -12.83
CA VAL A 14 16.45 29.12 -12.73
C VAL A 14 17.01 27.72 -12.46
N VAL A 15 18.04 27.30 -13.19
CA VAL A 15 18.71 26.00 -12.98
C VAL A 15 19.32 25.91 -11.59
N ALA A 16 19.98 26.97 -11.12
CA ALA A 16 20.55 27.02 -9.77
C ALA A 16 19.46 26.94 -8.69
N VAL A 17 18.34 27.65 -8.86
CA VAL A 17 17.20 27.59 -7.92
C VAL A 17 16.57 26.20 -7.91
N VAL A 18 16.35 25.58 -9.07
CA VAL A 18 15.82 24.20 -9.16
C VAL A 18 16.79 23.21 -8.51
N PHE A 19 18.10 23.37 -8.72
CA PHE A 19 19.11 22.52 -8.10
C PHE A 19 19.14 22.67 -6.57
N LEU A 20 19.03 23.91 -6.06
CA LEU A 20 18.96 24.19 -4.62
C LEU A 20 17.66 23.65 -3.99
N LEU A 21 16.55 23.70 -4.72
CA LEU A 21 15.24 23.24 -4.24
C LEU A 21 14.93 21.78 -4.58
N ARG A 22 15.83 21.06 -5.27
CA ARG A 22 15.57 19.70 -5.80
C ARG A 22 14.98 18.74 -4.76
N LYS A 23 15.55 18.72 -3.55
CA LYS A 23 15.08 17.85 -2.46
C LYS A 23 13.67 18.24 -2.00
N ARG A 24 13.35 19.54 -1.93
CA ARG A 24 12.01 20.02 -1.56
C ARG A 24 10.97 19.70 -2.64
N ILE A 25 11.35 19.80 -3.92
CA ILE A 25 10.49 19.43 -5.04
C ILE A 25 10.20 17.92 -5.01
N GLU A 26 11.24 17.11 -4.80
CA GLU A 26 11.11 15.66 -4.63
C GLU A 26 10.18 15.30 -3.47
N TRP A 27 10.31 15.98 -2.32
CA TRP A 27 9.41 15.78 -1.19
C TRP A 27 7.97 16.14 -1.52
N ALA A 28 7.73 17.30 -2.14
CA ALA A 28 6.39 17.70 -2.54
C ALA A 28 5.76 16.71 -3.53
N PHE A 29 6.56 16.10 -4.40
CA PHE A 29 6.10 15.05 -5.32
C PHE A 29 5.65 13.79 -4.57
N TYR A 30 6.43 13.32 -3.59
CA TYR A 30 6.06 12.16 -2.77
C TYR A 30 4.81 12.42 -1.92
N ASP A 31 4.68 13.61 -1.32
CA ASP A 31 3.51 14.01 -0.53
C ASP A 31 2.25 14.06 -1.40
N LEU A 32 2.37 14.61 -2.62
CA LEU A 32 1.29 14.64 -3.58
C LEU A 32 0.88 13.24 -4.03
N GLN A 33 1.86 12.36 -4.29
CA GLN A 33 1.59 10.97 -4.65
C GLN A 33 0.88 10.21 -3.53
N GLU A 34 1.33 10.38 -2.28
CA GLU A 34 0.67 9.83 -1.10
C GLU A 34 -0.76 10.35 -0.99
N TYR A 35 -0.98 11.67 -1.11
CA TYR A 35 -2.29 12.28 -1.08
C TYR A 35 -3.24 11.66 -2.12
N TYR A 36 -2.82 11.52 -3.38
CA TYR A 36 -3.64 10.91 -4.42
C TYR A 36 -3.92 9.42 -4.18
N ASN A 37 -2.96 8.68 -3.61
CA ASN A 37 -3.17 7.28 -3.25
C ASN A 37 -4.20 7.15 -2.13
N LEU A 38 -4.12 8.01 -1.11
CA LEU A 38 -5.03 8.00 0.03
C LEU A 38 -6.43 8.49 -0.32
N SER A 39 -6.56 9.57 -1.11
CA SER A 39 -7.84 10.19 -1.44
C SER A 39 -8.77 9.26 -2.22
N ASN A 40 -8.20 8.33 -2.99
CA ASN A 40 -8.95 7.38 -3.82
C ASN A 40 -9.01 5.96 -3.23
N SER A 41 -8.60 5.81 -1.97
CA SER A 41 -8.51 4.52 -1.29
C SER A 41 -9.16 4.57 0.08
N LEU A 42 -9.47 3.39 0.60
CA LEU A 42 -9.83 3.22 1.99
C LEU A 42 -8.59 2.78 2.76
N VAL A 43 -8.17 3.59 3.73
CA VAL A 43 -7.08 3.24 4.65
C VAL A 43 -7.60 2.21 5.64
N TRP A 44 -6.76 1.23 5.97
CA TRP A 44 -7.07 0.21 6.95
C TRP A 44 -7.28 0.85 8.34
N ASP A 45 -8.32 0.40 9.03
CA ASP A 45 -8.69 0.84 10.37
C ASP A 45 -9.31 -0.34 11.10
N GLU A 46 -8.83 -0.62 12.31
CA GLU A 46 -9.28 -1.75 13.14
C GLU A 46 -10.80 -1.71 13.43
N ASN A 47 -11.37 -0.50 13.48
CA ASN A 47 -12.76 -0.22 13.83
C ASN A 47 -13.68 -0.13 12.60
N ARG A 48 -13.12 -0.11 11.38
CA ARG A 48 -13.90 -0.02 10.15
C ARG A 48 -13.70 -1.23 9.26
N LYS A 49 -14.72 -2.09 9.23
CA LYS A 49 -14.81 -3.21 8.28
C LYS A 49 -15.30 -2.77 6.90
N LEU A 50 -14.85 -3.48 5.87
CA LEU A 50 -15.33 -3.35 4.50
C LEU A 50 -16.82 -3.70 4.44
N LYS A 51 -17.53 -2.98 3.59
CA LYS A 51 -18.95 -3.17 3.31
C LYS A 51 -19.18 -3.17 1.80
N TRP A 52 -20.30 -3.72 1.36
CA TRP A 52 -20.62 -3.81 -0.07
C TRP A 52 -20.56 -2.48 -0.82
N SER A 53 -20.92 -1.37 -0.18
CA SER A 53 -20.84 -0.04 -0.79
C SER A 53 -19.42 0.42 -1.09
N ASP A 54 -18.40 -0.25 -0.57
CA ASP A 54 -17.00 0.04 -0.86
C ASP A 54 -16.54 -0.60 -2.20
N PHE A 55 -17.35 -1.47 -2.80
CA PHE A 55 -17.04 -2.18 -4.06
C PHE A 55 -17.88 -1.64 -5.21
N LYS A 56 -17.34 -1.74 -6.44
CA LYS A 56 -18.14 -1.55 -7.65
C LYS A 56 -18.95 -2.80 -7.94
N TYR A 57 -20.28 -2.67 -7.99
CA TYR A 57 -21.12 -3.77 -8.47
C TYR A 57 -20.95 -3.92 -9.98
N ASP A 58 -20.57 -5.11 -10.43
CA ASP A 58 -20.36 -5.41 -11.84
C ASP A 58 -20.69 -6.87 -12.13
N ALA A 59 -21.95 -7.14 -12.48
CA ALA A 59 -22.45 -8.48 -12.78
C ALA A 59 -21.86 -9.09 -14.06
N THR A 60 -21.14 -8.33 -14.89
CA THR A 60 -20.54 -8.85 -16.13
C THR A 60 -19.23 -9.58 -15.88
N LYS A 61 -18.57 -9.30 -14.76
CA LYS A 61 -17.32 -9.96 -14.39
C LYS A 61 -17.60 -11.36 -13.88
N LYS A 62 -16.71 -12.29 -14.25
CA LYS A 62 -16.75 -13.67 -13.76
C LYS A 62 -15.52 -13.90 -12.90
N TYR A 63 -15.73 -14.11 -11.62
CA TYR A 63 -14.71 -14.46 -10.64
C TYR A 63 -15.22 -15.63 -9.81
N ALA A 64 -14.33 -16.54 -9.40
CA ALA A 64 -14.72 -17.75 -8.67
C ALA A 64 -15.51 -17.43 -7.39
N ASP A 65 -15.12 -16.37 -6.68
CA ASP A 65 -15.68 -16.00 -5.37
C ASP A 65 -16.65 -14.81 -5.45
N ASN A 66 -17.09 -14.43 -6.65
CA ASN A 66 -17.98 -13.29 -6.89
C ASN A 66 -17.48 -11.92 -6.36
N ILE A 67 -16.22 -11.84 -5.94
CA ILE A 67 -15.60 -10.63 -5.41
C ILE A 67 -14.12 -10.55 -5.81
N TYR A 68 -13.65 -9.32 -6.00
CA TYR A 68 -12.23 -9.03 -6.10
C TYR A 68 -11.91 -7.80 -5.25
N ALA A 69 -11.02 -7.97 -4.27
CA ALA A 69 -10.55 -6.92 -3.39
C ALA A 69 -9.11 -6.54 -3.76
N ARG A 70 -8.93 -5.38 -4.39
CA ARG A 70 -7.61 -4.82 -4.64
C ARG A 70 -7.12 -4.13 -3.39
N VAL A 71 -6.04 -4.65 -2.81
CA VAL A 71 -5.35 -4.06 -1.66
C VAL A 71 -3.90 -3.72 -2.02
N GLY A 72 -3.25 -2.88 -1.22
CA GLY A 72 -1.88 -2.44 -1.45
C GLY A 72 -1.24 -1.82 -0.22
N ILE A 73 0.09 -1.76 -0.22
CA ILE A 73 0.87 -1.00 0.78
C ILE A 73 1.32 0.29 0.12
N SER A 74 0.84 1.42 0.65
CA SER A 74 1.35 2.75 0.32
C SER A 74 2.47 3.09 1.30
N GLN A 75 3.53 3.71 0.82
CA GLN A 75 4.67 4.09 1.64
C GLN A 75 5.16 5.48 1.28
N ARG A 76 5.59 6.19 2.29
CA ARG A 76 6.30 7.46 2.19
C ARG A 76 7.58 7.34 3.00
N TYR A 77 8.69 7.71 2.39
CA TYR A 77 9.97 7.74 3.08
C TYR A 77 10.83 8.93 2.67
N HIS A 78 11.55 9.46 3.66
CA HIS A 78 12.59 10.46 3.47
C HIS A 78 13.86 9.98 4.17
N ILE A 79 14.96 9.92 3.43
CA ILE A 79 16.28 9.58 3.99
C ILE A 79 17.13 10.86 3.93
N ALA A 80 17.33 11.45 5.10
CA ALA A 80 18.29 12.54 5.32
C ALA A 80 19.24 12.09 6.44
N ASP A 81 19.33 12.84 7.53
CA ASP A 81 20.11 12.45 8.72
C ASP A 81 19.42 11.30 9.50
N LYS A 82 18.12 11.10 9.25
CA LYS A 82 17.29 10.03 9.79
C LYS A 82 16.39 9.44 8.69
N ILE A 83 15.95 8.21 8.88
CA ILE A 83 14.97 7.54 8.01
C ILE A 83 13.57 7.86 8.54
N GLU A 84 12.88 8.78 7.89
CA GLU A 84 11.44 8.95 8.05
C GLU A 84 10.75 7.94 7.16
N PHE A 85 9.86 7.13 7.73
CA PHE A 85 9.13 6.07 7.03
C PHE A 85 7.75 5.99 7.64
N HIS A 86 6.75 6.04 6.77
CA HIS A 86 5.34 5.89 7.09
C HIS A 86 4.73 4.97 6.02
N SER A 87 3.85 4.07 6.42
CA SER A 87 3.12 3.23 5.49
C SER A 87 1.67 3.05 5.88
N ASN A 88 0.82 2.86 4.87
CA ASN A 88 -0.62 2.64 5.03
C ASN A 88 -1.04 1.43 4.20
N THR A 89 -1.93 0.60 4.76
CA THR A 89 -2.61 -0.45 3.99
C THR A 89 -3.84 0.16 3.37
N LEU A 90 -3.97 -0.01 2.06
CA LEU A 90 -5.01 0.60 1.24
C LEU A 90 -5.87 -0.48 0.61
N PHE A 91 -7.18 -0.31 0.68
CA PHE A 91 -8.14 -0.94 -0.20
C PHE A 91 -8.50 0.04 -1.32
N LEU A 92 -8.56 -0.42 -2.57
CA LEU A 92 -8.77 0.42 -3.75
C LEU A 92 -10.17 0.16 -4.35
N PRO A 93 -11.21 0.94 -3.98
CA PRO A 93 -12.58 0.77 -4.48
C PRO A 93 -12.65 0.75 -6.01
N GLU A 94 -11.91 1.66 -6.66
CA GLU A 94 -11.95 1.83 -8.11
C GLU A 94 -11.50 0.59 -8.90
N LYS A 95 -10.70 -0.27 -8.26
CA LYS A 95 -10.14 -1.51 -8.82
C LYS A 95 -10.76 -2.77 -8.19
N SER A 96 -11.73 -2.61 -7.31
CA SER A 96 -12.39 -3.70 -6.58
C SER A 96 -13.82 -3.83 -7.05
N PHE A 97 -14.32 -5.06 -7.18
CA PHE A 97 -15.67 -5.29 -7.67
C PHE A 97 -16.34 -6.46 -6.98
N VAL A 98 -17.67 -6.49 -7.07
CA VAL A 98 -18.54 -7.55 -6.56
C VAL A 98 -19.62 -7.88 -7.59
N THR A 99 -19.93 -9.17 -7.77
CA THR A 99 -20.96 -9.66 -8.69
C THR A 99 -22.20 -10.15 -7.94
N ASP A 100 -22.07 -10.49 -6.66
CA ASP A 100 -23.15 -10.93 -5.77
C ASP A 100 -22.98 -10.31 -4.37
N THR A 101 -24.00 -9.65 -3.86
CA THR A 101 -24.01 -9.00 -2.53
C THR A 101 -24.76 -9.81 -1.47
N THR A 102 -25.28 -10.98 -1.84
CA THR A 102 -26.02 -11.88 -0.95
C THR A 102 -25.09 -12.84 -0.20
N ASP A 103 -23.92 -13.16 -0.77
CA ASP A 103 -22.94 -14.04 -0.14
C ASP A 103 -22.07 -13.29 0.88
N ARG A 104 -22.33 -13.53 2.16
CA ARG A 104 -21.53 -12.96 3.26
C ARG A 104 -20.10 -13.49 3.29
N THR A 105 -19.85 -14.67 2.73
CA THR A 105 -18.52 -15.30 2.70
C THR A 105 -17.56 -14.50 1.82
N SER A 106 -18.01 -14.03 0.65
CA SER A 106 -17.24 -13.16 -0.22
C SER A 106 -16.75 -11.89 0.51
N LEU A 107 -17.59 -11.24 1.31
CA LEU A 107 -17.18 -10.06 2.08
C LEU A 107 -16.13 -10.40 3.15
N ARG A 108 -16.27 -11.57 3.81
CA ARG A 108 -15.27 -12.07 4.76
C ARG A 108 -13.92 -12.34 4.09
N ILE A 109 -13.92 -12.98 2.93
CA ILE A 109 -12.71 -13.22 2.12
C ILE A 109 -12.03 -11.90 1.78
N ALA A 110 -12.79 -10.90 1.31
CA ALA A 110 -12.26 -9.58 1.00
C ALA A 110 -11.67 -8.87 2.23
N GLN A 111 -12.36 -8.95 3.38
CA GLN A 111 -11.86 -8.41 4.64
C GLN A 111 -10.57 -9.12 5.09
N ALA A 112 -10.52 -10.45 5.00
CA ALA A 112 -9.35 -11.23 5.36
C ALA A 112 -8.14 -10.86 4.49
N ARG A 113 -8.32 -10.62 3.18
CA ARG A 113 -7.24 -10.12 2.32
C ARG A 113 -6.72 -8.76 2.77
N PHE A 114 -7.62 -7.86 3.17
CA PHE A 114 -7.27 -6.52 3.62
C PHE A 114 -6.53 -6.54 4.96
N ASP A 115 -7.05 -7.28 5.94
CA ASP A 115 -6.44 -7.45 7.25
C ASP A 115 -5.09 -8.20 7.16
N LEU A 116 -4.97 -9.18 6.26
CA LEU A 116 -3.70 -9.86 5.98
C LEU A 116 -2.64 -8.90 5.44
N CYS A 117 -3.03 -8.02 4.52
CA CYS A 117 -2.12 -7.02 3.96
C CYS A 117 -1.58 -6.09 5.07
N GLU A 118 -2.43 -5.72 6.03
CA GLU A 118 -2.04 -4.91 7.20
C GLU A 118 -0.97 -5.58 8.05
N ILE A 119 -1.08 -6.88 8.31
CA ILE A 119 -0.05 -7.63 9.05
C ILE A 119 1.30 -7.53 8.35
N TYR A 120 1.33 -7.66 7.02
CA TYR A 120 2.58 -7.56 6.27
C TYR A 120 3.13 -6.13 6.24
N ARG A 121 2.26 -5.11 6.24
CA ARG A 121 2.66 -3.72 6.43
C ARG A 121 3.28 -3.49 7.81
N LEU A 122 2.67 -3.99 8.89
CA LEU A 122 3.21 -3.90 10.26
C LEU A 122 4.60 -4.56 10.36
N LYS A 123 4.76 -5.75 9.77
CA LYS A 123 6.05 -6.44 9.71
C LYS A 123 7.11 -5.66 8.92
N LEU A 124 6.71 -4.94 7.87
CA LEU A 124 7.57 -4.02 7.15
C LEU A 124 7.99 -2.84 8.05
N GLU A 125 7.05 -2.22 8.77
CA GLU A 125 7.36 -1.12 9.70
C GLU A 125 8.33 -1.53 10.81
N GLU A 126 8.14 -2.71 11.40
CA GLU A 126 9.08 -3.25 12.38
C GLU A 126 10.48 -3.43 11.78
N LYS A 127 10.55 -3.93 10.54
CA LYS A 127 11.82 -4.11 9.85
C LYS A 127 12.51 -2.77 9.63
N VAL A 128 11.79 -1.76 9.14
CA VAL A 128 12.35 -0.42 8.95
C VAL A 128 12.77 0.21 10.29
N THR A 129 12.00 0.00 11.36
CA THR A 129 12.35 0.45 12.71
C THR A 129 13.66 -0.17 13.21
N LYS A 130 13.93 -1.44 12.89
CA LYS A 130 15.21 -2.08 13.20
C LYS A 130 16.35 -1.49 12.36
N LEU A 131 16.12 -1.18 11.08
CA LEU A 131 17.12 -0.57 10.19
C LEU A 131 17.50 0.85 10.64
N ARG A 132 16.59 1.61 11.24
CA ARG A 132 16.87 2.95 11.81
C ARG A 132 18.01 2.95 12.84
N LYS A 133 18.32 1.81 13.46
CA LYS A 133 19.43 1.69 14.42
C LYS A 133 20.81 1.76 13.76
N ASN A 134 20.92 1.43 12.47
CA ASN A 134 22.16 1.44 11.69
C ASN A 134 21.93 2.13 10.32
N PRO A 135 21.74 3.46 10.28
CA PRO A 135 21.22 4.17 9.11
C PRO A 135 22.25 4.35 7.97
N SER A 136 23.55 4.18 8.24
CA SER A 136 24.64 4.54 7.32
C SER A 136 24.65 3.80 5.98
N GLU A 137 23.91 2.71 5.85
CA GLU A 137 23.84 1.88 4.64
C GLU A 137 22.44 1.81 4.02
N ILE A 138 21.46 2.54 4.57
CA ILE A 138 20.07 2.45 4.11
C ILE A 138 19.81 3.51 3.04
N THR A 139 19.47 3.03 1.84
CA THR A 139 19.06 3.87 0.71
C THR A 139 17.55 3.75 0.46
N THR A 140 17.01 4.62 -0.38
CA THR A 140 15.63 4.55 -0.85
C THR A 140 15.34 3.24 -1.58
N ASP A 141 16.31 2.75 -2.36
CA ASP A 141 16.24 1.43 -3.02
C ASP A 141 16.15 0.28 -2.01
N THR A 142 16.87 0.36 -0.89
CA THR A 142 16.75 -0.63 0.20
C THR A 142 15.34 -0.68 0.74
N LEU A 143 14.72 0.48 1.02
CA LEU A 143 13.33 0.54 1.50
C LEU A 143 12.33 0.03 0.45
N LYS A 144 12.53 0.39 -0.82
CA LYS A 144 11.71 -0.09 -1.94
C LYS A 144 11.75 -1.62 -2.04
N ARG A 145 12.94 -2.23 -1.96
CA ARG A 145 13.13 -3.69 -1.99
C ARG A 145 12.44 -4.38 -0.81
N TYR A 146 12.48 -3.79 0.38
CA TYR A 146 11.75 -4.34 1.52
C TYR A 146 10.24 -4.27 1.30
N ASN A 147 9.72 -3.17 0.77
CA ASN A 147 8.30 -3.07 0.45
C ASN A 147 7.87 -4.15 -0.56
N GLU A 148 8.62 -4.32 -1.64
CA GLU A 148 8.40 -5.39 -2.62
C GLU A 148 8.43 -6.77 -1.95
N LEU A 149 9.46 -7.05 -1.14
CA LEU A 149 9.60 -8.31 -0.42
C LEU A 149 8.41 -8.61 0.50
N TYR A 150 7.94 -7.65 1.29
CA TYR A 150 6.82 -7.85 2.21
C TYR A 150 5.49 -7.97 1.47
N TYR A 151 5.31 -7.23 0.38
CA TYR A 151 4.15 -7.36 -0.48
C TYR A 151 4.12 -8.73 -1.19
N ASP A 152 5.26 -9.22 -1.69
CA ASP A 152 5.37 -10.54 -2.31
C ASP A 152 5.08 -11.67 -1.32
N LYS A 153 5.51 -11.53 -0.07
CA LYS A 153 5.17 -12.50 0.99
C LYS A 153 3.66 -12.51 1.27
N PHE A 154 3.04 -11.33 1.33
CA PHE A 154 1.59 -11.19 1.43
C PHE A 154 0.89 -11.90 0.27
N GLU A 155 1.24 -11.59 -0.99
CA GLU A 155 0.59 -12.20 -2.16
C GLU A 155 0.82 -13.71 -2.23
N LYS A 156 2.00 -14.18 -1.84
CA LYS A 156 2.29 -15.62 -1.76
C LYS A 156 1.38 -16.31 -0.74
N GLU A 157 1.24 -15.74 0.44
CA GLU A 157 0.37 -16.31 1.46
C GLU A 157 -1.10 -16.27 1.05
N TRP A 158 -1.54 -15.15 0.49
CA TRP A 158 -2.89 -15.03 -0.05
C TRP A 158 -3.14 -16.05 -1.17
N SER A 159 -2.18 -16.23 -2.08
CA SER A 159 -2.29 -17.23 -3.15
C SER A 159 -2.44 -18.64 -2.59
N ASN A 160 -1.77 -18.98 -1.49
CA ASN A 160 -1.95 -20.29 -0.86
C ASN A 160 -3.38 -20.48 -0.34
N PHE A 161 -3.98 -19.43 0.24
CA PHE A 161 -5.39 -19.46 0.64
C PHE A 161 -6.34 -19.60 -0.56
N MET A 162 -6.09 -18.85 -1.64
CA MET A 162 -6.90 -18.92 -2.86
C MET A 162 -6.77 -20.26 -3.62
N ASN A 163 -5.72 -21.04 -3.33
CA ASN A 163 -5.49 -22.36 -3.93
C ASN A 163 -6.17 -23.50 -3.15
N LEU A 164 -6.87 -23.21 -2.06
CA LEU A 164 -7.64 -24.22 -1.32
C LEU A 164 -8.76 -24.80 -2.18
N GLU A 165 -9.09 -26.08 -1.95
CA GLU A 165 -10.27 -26.65 -2.58
C GLU A 165 -11.53 -25.96 -2.02
N TYR A 166 -12.59 -25.87 -2.83
CA TYR A 166 -13.86 -25.23 -2.43
C TYR A 166 -14.39 -25.74 -1.07
N LYS A 167 -14.27 -27.05 -0.80
CA LYS A 167 -14.72 -27.68 0.46
C LYS A 167 -13.88 -27.27 1.69
N GLU A 168 -12.69 -26.72 1.48
CA GLU A 168 -11.74 -26.33 2.51
C GLU A 168 -11.77 -24.82 2.81
N VAL A 169 -12.36 -24.02 1.92
CA VAL A 169 -12.35 -22.54 2.00
C VAL A 169 -12.91 -22.03 3.32
N ASP A 170 -14.04 -22.56 3.80
CA ASP A 170 -14.66 -22.05 5.03
C ASP A 170 -13.78 -22.28 6.27
N LYS A 171 -13.21 -23.49 6.38
CA LYS A 171 -12.25 -23.80 7.46
C LYS A 171 -10.98 -22.97 7.32
N GLY A 172 -10.41 -22.92 6.12
CA GLY A 172 -9.19 -22.16 5.84
C GLY A 172 -9.37 -20.66 6.11
N LEU A 173 -10.55 -20.12 5.83
CA LEU A 173 -10.91 -18.73 6.13
C LEU A 173 -11.01 -18.50 7.63
N GLY A 174 -11.66 -19.41 8.37
CA GLY A 174 -11.71 -19.35 9.84
C GLY A 174 -10.32 -19.40 10.49
N ASP A 175 -9.45 -20.30 10.02
CA ASP A 175 -8.07 -20.43 10.49
C ASP A 175 -7.26 -19.15 10.19
N LEU A 176 -7.41 -18.60 8.98
CA LEU A 176 -6.77 -17.35 8.58
C LEU A 176 -7.25 -16.16 9.42
N GLU A 177 -8.56 -16.00 9.60
CA GLU A 177 -9.16 -14.93 10.42
C GLU A 177 -8.67 -15.02 11.88
N ALA A 178 -8.59 -16.22 12.46
CA ALA A 178 -8.11 -16.44 13.82
C ALA A 178 -6.63 -16.04 13.97
N ARG A 179 -5.80 -16.41 12.99
CA ARG A 179 -4.39 -16.01 12.92
C ARG A 179 -4.25 -14.50 12.80
N ILE A 180 -4.99 -13.89 11.86
CA ILE A 180 -4.99 -12.45 11.64
C ILE A 180 -5.34 -11.69 12.92
N LYS A 181 -6.41 -12.11 13.60
CA LYS A 181 -6.86 -11.50 14.86
C LYS A 181 -5.83 -11.62 15.97
N THR A 182 -5.01 -12.66 15.97
CA THR A 182 -3.93 -12.84 16.94
C THR A 182 -2.77 -11.90 16.65
N GLU A 183 -2.37 -11.79 15.37
CA GLU A 183 -1.25 -10.94 14.97
C GLU A 183 -1.56 -9.44 15.05
N LEU A 184 -2.80 -9.01 14.79
CA LEU A 184 -3.19 -7.60 14.89
C LEU A 184 -3.36 -7.10 16.35
N LYS A 185 -3.37 -8.01 17.33
CA LYS A 185 -3.47 -7.65 18.76
C LYS A 185 -2.11 -7.50 19.44
N ASN A 186 -1.04 -7.99 18.80
CA ASN A 186 0.33 -7.95 19.31
C ASN A 186 1.06 -6.71 18.78
#